data_AF-A0A815QMT4-F1
#
_entry.id   AF-A0A815QMT4-F1
#
_cell.length_a   1.000
_cell.length_b   1.000
_cell.length_c   1.000
_cell.angle_alpha   90.00
_cell.angle_beta   90.00
_cell.angle_gamma   90.00
#
_symmetry.space_group_name_H-M   'P 1'
#
loop_
_entity.id
_entity.type
_entity.pdbx_description
1 polymer ?
#
loop_
_entity_poly.entity_id
_entity_poly.type
_entity_poly.pdbx_seq_one_letter_code
_entity_poly.pdbx_strand_id
1 'polypeptide(L)' 'MSLTNLISIGENVRKHILKEEEFSNIEQHIFEEYPILRRTAIECMCNLIVQKEIIKYFIRENNRIKLLILLCSEDDEL' A
#
# COMPACT_ATOMS: atom_id res chain seq x y z
N MET A 1 10.59 2.18 7.46
CA MET A 1 10.33 3.48 8.14
C MET A 1 10.66 4.69 7.27
N SER A 2 11.84 4.80 6.64
CA SER A 2 12.19 6.00 5.86
C SER A 2 11.24 6.27 4.67
N LEU A 3 10.93 5.24 3.88
CA LEU A 3 10.03 5.36 2.73
C LEU A 3 8.59 5.70 3.17
N THR A 4 8.05 4.99 4.16
CA THR A 4 6.71 5.22 4.72
C THR A 4 6.51 6.67 5.18
N ASN A 5 7.52 7.23 5.86
CA ASN A 5 7.51 8.61 6.37
C ASN A 5 7.51 9.63 5.22
N LEU A 6 8.29 9.39 4.16
CA LEU A 6 8.32 10.26 2.97
C LEU A 6 6.98 10.24 2.22
N ILE A 7 6.36 9.07 2.08
CA ILE A 7 5.04 8.89 1.46
C ILE A 7 3.95 9.63 2.24
N SER A 8 4.02 9.57 3.58
CA SER A 8 3.06 10.25 4.46
C SER A 8 3.08 11.77 4.26
N ILE A 9 4.26 12.37 4.18
CA ILE A 9 4.42 13.83 4.21
C ILE A 9 4.28 14.48 2.81
N GLY A 10 4.63 13.79 1.72
CA GLY A 10 4.74 14.40 0.40
C GLY A 10 3.70 13.94 -0.63
N GLU A 11 2.80 14.82 -1.06
CA GLU A 11 1.89 14.53 -2.20
C GLU A 11 2.66 14.28 -3.51
N ASN A 12 3.74 15.01 -3.74
CA ASN A 12 4.61 14.81 -4.90
C ASN A 12 5.28 13.43 -4.86
N VAL A 13 5.73 12.98 -3.69
CA VAL A 13 6.31 11.63 -3.50
C VAL A 13 5.27 10.57 -3.85
N ARG A 14 4.02 10.71 -3.35
CA ARG A 14 2.92 9.80 -3.72
C ARG A 14 2.65 9.79 -5.23
N LYS A 15 2.69 10.95 -5.90
CA LYS A 15 2.51 11.05 -7.35
C LYS A 15 3.66 10.42 -8.14
N HIS A 16 4.89 10.47 -7.63
CA HIS A 16 6.04 9.81 -8.26
C HIS A 16 5.94 8.29 -8.18
N ILE A 17 5.63 7.75 -6.99
CA ILE A 17 5.44 6.29 -6.78
C ILE A 17 4.34 5.72 -7.68
N LEU A 18 3.35 6.54 -8.05
CA LEU A 18 2.28 6.12 -8.95
C LEU A 18 2.65 6.08 -10.43
N LYS A 19 3.69 6.83 -10.82
CA LYS A 19 4.19 6.85 -12.19
C LYS A 19 5.21 5.74 -12.42
N GLU A 20 5.97 5.41 -11.38
CA GLU A 20 6.93 4.32 -11.38
C GLU A 20 6.23 2.99 -11.05
N GLU A 21 6.75 1.86 -11.51
CA GLU A 21 6.21 0.52 -11.19
C GLU A 21 6.31 0.16 -9.68
N GLU A 22 6.79 1.11 -8.86
CA GLU A 22 6.93 1.03 -7.41
C GLU A 22 5.61 0.72 -6.70
N PHE A 23 4.46 1.19 -7.20
CA PHE A 23 3.16 0.84 -6.61
C PHE A 23 2.91 -0.68 -6.62
N SER A 24 3.23 -1.36 -7.74
CA SER A 24 3.09 -2.81 -7.86
C SER A 24 4.05 -3.56 -6.92
N ASN A 25 5.26 -3.02 -6.72
CA ASN A 25 6.22 -3.61 -5.78
C ASN A 25 5.74 -3.51 -4.33
N ILE A 26 5.17 -2.36 -3.94
CA ILE A 26 4.55 -2.20 -2.61
C ILE A 26 3.39 -3.18 -2.45
N GLU A 27 2.56 -3.36 -3.48
CA GLU A 27 1.47 -4.33 -3.49
C GLU A 27 1.98 -5.77 -3.31
N GLN A 28 3.08 -6.15 -3.97
CA GLN A 28 3.69 -7.48 -3.79
C GLN A 28 4.25 -7.68 -2.38
N HIS A 29 4.83 -6.65 -1.78
CA HIS A 29 5.40 -6.75 -0.44
C HIS A 29 4.36 -6.95 0.68
N ILE A 30 3.07 -6.76 0.41
CA ILE A 30 1.98 -7.13 1.32
C ILE A 30 1.90 -8.66 1.52
N PHE A 31 2.43 -9.45 0.59
CA PHE A 31 2.44 -10.91 0.66
C PHE A 31 3.75 -11.49 1.17
N GLU A 32 4.67 -10.66 1.65
CA GLU A 32 5.96 -11.12 2.18
C GLU A 32 5.80 -11.89 3.49
N GLU A 33 6.61 -12.94 3.66
CA GLU A 33 6.62 -13.77 4.87
C GLU A 33 7.19 -13.00 6.07
N TYR A 34 8.13 -12.08 5.82
CA TYR A 34 8.76 -11.30 6.88
C TYR A 34 7.79 -10.25 7.44
N PRO A 35 7.38 -10.34 8.71
CA PRO A 35 6.31 -9.51 9.26
C PRO A 35 6.59 -8.00 9.19
N ILE A 36 7.86 -7.60 9.36
CA ILE A 36 8.27 -6.19 9.33
C ILE A 36 8.16 -5.60 7.92
N LEU A 37 8.51 -6.37 6.88
CA LEU A 37 8.40 -5.93 5.48
C LEU A 37 6.92 -5.83 5.10
N ARG A 38 6.14 -6.87 5.42
CA ARG A 38 4.69 -6.90 5.23
C ARG A 38 4.00 -5.70 5.88
N ARG A 39 4.30 -5.45 7.16
CA ARG A 39 3.76 -4.30 7.91
C ARG A 39 4.13 -2.97 7.27
N THR A 40 5.39 -2.80 6.89
CA THR A 40 5.85 -1.56 6.23
C THR A 40 5.13 -1.34 4.89
N ALA A 41 4.89 -2.41 4.13
CA ALA A 41 4.15 -2.34 2.86
C ALA A 41 2.68 -1.97 3.08
N ILE A 42 2.02 -2.55 4.08
CA ILE A 42 0.65 -2.21 4.47
C ILE A 42 0.57 -0.74 4.90
N GLU A 43 1.49 -0.26 5.74
CA GLU A 43 1.56 1.15 6.15
C GLU A 43 1.79 2.10 4.96
N CYS A 44 2.66 1.73 4.02
CA CYS A 44 2.85 2.47 2.77
C CYS A 44 1.55 2.53 1.95
N MET A 45 0.84 1.40 1.82
CA MET A 45 -0.41 1.31 1.09
C MET A 45 -1.50 2.22 1.70
N CYS A 46 -1.61 2.24 3.03
CA CYS A 46 -2.51 3.13 3.75
C CYS A 46 -2.23 4.61 3.45
N ASN A 47 -0.95 5.03 3.45
CA ASN A 47 -0.57 6.40 3.15
C ASN A 47 -0.82 6.77 1.67
N LEU A 48 -0.78 5.79 0.77
CA LEU A 48 -0.96 5.96 -0.67
C LEU A 48 -2.45 6.10 -1.05
N ILE A 49 -3.34 5.34 -0.43
CA ILE A 49 -4.79 5.27 -0.76
C ILE A 49 -5.52 6.64 -0.70
N VAL A 50 -4.97 7.62 0.02
CA VAL A 50 -5.52 8.99 0.06
C VAL A 50 -5.51 9.67 -1.31
N GLN A 51 -4.67 9.23 -2.26
CA GLN A 51 -4.58 9.83 -3.58
C GLN A 51 -5.71 9.36 -4.51
N LYS A 52 -6.42 10.30 -5.15
CA LYS A 52 -7.56 10.00 -6.04
C LYS A 52 -7.22 9.04 -7.18
N GLU A 53 -6.01 9.16 -7.73
CA GLU A 53 -5.52 8.26 -8.78
C GLU A 53 -5.44 6.81 -8.28
N ILE A 54 -5.01 6.57 -7.03
CA ILE A 54 -4.94 5.23 -6.44
C ILE A 54 -6.33 4.66 -6.23
N ILE A 55 -7.26 5.46 -5.72
CA ILE A 55 -8.65 5.04 -5.55
C ILE A 55 -9.22 4.51 -6.87
N LYS A 56 -8.92 5.15 -8.01
CA LYS A 56 -9.33 4.65 -9.34
C LYS A 56 -8.73 3.27 -9.65
N TYR A 57 -7.50 2.98 -9.24
CA TYR A 57 -6.89 1.65 -9.41
C TYR A 57 -7.58 0.56 -8.57
N PHE A 58 -8.05 0.91 -7.36
CA PHE A 58 -8.77 -0.03 -6.48
C PHE A 58 -10.21 -0.29 -6.92
N ILE A 59 -10.89 0.69 -7.53
CA ILE A 59 -12.30 0.58 -7.97
C ILE A 59 -12.45 -0.16 -9.31
N ARG A 60 -11.36 -0.31 -10.09
CA ARG A 60 -11.37 -1.13 -11.31
C ARG A 60 -11.75 -2.57 -11.01
N GLU A 61 -12.07 -3.32 -12.05
CA GLU A 61 -12.36 -4.76 -11.95
C GLU A 61 -11.10 -5.54 -11.53
N ASN A 62 -10.93 -5.73 -10.22
CA ASN A 62 -9.86 -6.51 -9.59
C ASN A 62 -10.27 -6.91 -8.16
N ASN A 63 -9.41 -7.68 -7.49
CA ASN A 63 -9.66 -8.18 -6.13
C ASN A 63 -8.99 -7.36 -5.02
N ARG A 64 -8.46 -6.16 -5.31
CA ARG A 64 -7.63 -5.40 -4.35
C ARG A 64 -8.40 -4.94 -3.13
N ILE A 65 -9.66 -4.53 -3.30
CA ILE A 65 -10.52 -4.16 -2.17
C ILE A 65 -10.79 -5.39 -1.28
N LYS A 66 -11.03 -6.56 -1.87
CA LYS A 66 -11.20 -7.80 -1.10
C LYS A 66 -9.93 -8.15 -0.33
N LEU A 67 -8.77 -7.98 -0.95
CA LEU A 67 -7.47 -8.19 -0.31
C LEU A 67 -7.28 -7.26 0.90
N LEU A 68 -7.57 -5.96 0.75
CA LEU A 68 -7.50 -5.02 1.87
C LEU A 68 -8.42 -5.40 3.03
N ILE A 69 -9.64 -5.83 2.73
CA ILE A 69 -10.59 -6.28 3.76
C ILE A 69 -10.08 -7.54 4.46
N LEU A 70 -9.51 -8.49 3.71
CA LEU A 70 -8.91 -9.70 4.28
C LEU A 70 -7.75 -9.34 5.21
N LEU A 71 -6.85 -8.44 4.81
CA LEU A 71 -5.74 -7.98 5.66
C LEU A 71 -6.21 -7.32 6.96
N CYS A 72 -7.32 -6.59 6.93
CA CYS A 72 -7.92 -6.03 8.14
C CYS A 72 -8.60 -7.08 9.03
N SER A 73 -8.87 -8.27 8.49
CA SER A 73 -9.51 -9.39 9.21
C SER A 73 -8.49 -10.43 9.68
N GLU A 74 -7.24 -10.34 9.21
CA GLU A 74 -6.14 -11.07 9.82
C GLU A 74 -5.94 -10.47 11.21
N ASP A 75 -6.33 -11.23 12.24
CA ASP A 75 -5.96 -10.88 13.61
C ASP A 75 -4.44 -10.86 13.66
N ASP A 76 -3.86 -9.67 13.85
CA ASP A 76 -2.45 -9.55 14.21
C ASP A 76 -2.28 -10.38 15.50
N GLU A 77 -1.71 -11.58 15.41
CA GLU A 77 -1.03 -12.20 16.56
C GLU A 77 0.11 -11.25 16.94
N LEU A 78 -0.23 -10.21 17.72
CA LEU A 78 0.67 -9.22 18.29
C LEU A 78 1.58 -9.85 19.35
#